data_AF-A0A969WX98-F1
#
_entry.id   AF-A0A969WX98-F1
#
_cell.length_a   1.000
_cell.length_b   1.000
_cell.length_c   1.000
_cell.angle_alpha   90.00
_cell.angle_beta   90.00
_cell.angle_gamma   90.00
#
_symmetry.space_group_name_H-M   'P 1'
#
loop_
_entity.id
_entity.type
_entity.pdbx_description
1 polymer ?
#
loop_
_entity_poly.entity_id
_entity_poly.type
_entity_poly.pdbx_seq_one_letter_code
_entity_poly.pdbx_strand_id
1 'polypeptide(L)' 'IQQLESNFLSPRIVGDRVGLHPLVVIFALLSGGELFGIWGILLAVPVAAVLKVLIKFAFYQVVD' A
#
# COMPACT_ATOMS: atom_id res chain seq x y z
N ILE A 1 30.62 0.78 -9.05
CA ILE A 1 29.74 1.97 -9.18
C ILE A 1 28.26 1.60 -9.35
N GLN A 2 27.85 0.88 -10.41
CA GLN A 2 26.44 0.45 -10.59
C GLN A 2 25.83 -0.34 -9.43
N GLN A 3 26.61 -1.17 -8.73
CA GLN A 3 26.10 -1.94 -7.59
C GLN A 3 25.81 -1.07 -6.36
N LEU A 4 26.60 -0.01 -6.12
CA LEU A 4 26.34 0.93 -5.02
C LEU A 4 25.11 1.78 -5.34
N GLU A 5 25.02 2.25 -6.58
CA GLU A 5 23.88 3.04 -7.05
C GLU A 5 22.58 2.21 -7.07
N SER A 6 22.62 0.97 -7.57
CA SER A 6 21.44 0.09 -7.58
C SER A 6 21.02 -0.36 -6.18
N ASN A 7 21.95 -0.68 -5.28
CA ASN A 7 21.59 -1.18 -3.95
C ASN A 7 21.24 -0.08 -2.94
N PHE A 8 21.69 1.17 -3.11
CA PHE A 8 21.33 2.28 -2.21
C PHE A 8 20.31 3.25 -2.81
N LEU A 9 20.41 3.56 -4.10
CA LEU A 9 19.55 4.55 -4.74
C LEU A 9 18.18 3.94 -5.08
N SER A 10 18.15 2.70 -5.57
CA SER A 10 16.90 2.01 -5.89
C SER A 10 15.94 1.88 -4.70
N PRO A 11 16.36 1.45 -3.49
CA PRO A 11 15.44 1.42 -2.34
C PRO A 11 15.10 2.82 -1.79
N ARG A 12 15.97 3.83 -1.94
CA ARG A 12 15.62 5.22 -1.57
C ARG A 12 14.61 5.86 -2.51
N ILE A 13 14.64 5.51 -3.80
CA ILE A 13 13.71 6.02 -4.82
C ILE A 13 12.40 5.23 -4.78
N VAL A 14 12.47 3.90 -4.62
CA VAL A 14 11.30 3.00 -4.53
C VAL A 14 10.67 3.01 -3.12
N GLY A 15 11.31 3.71 -2.17
CA GLY A 15 10.75 4.24 -0.93
C GLY A 15 9.79 3.28 -0.23
N ASP A 16 10.35 2.39 0.59
CA ASP A 16 9.69 1.50 1.54
C ASP A 16 8.37 0.89 1.05
N ARG A 17 8.43 -0.41 0.72
CA ARG A 17 7.29 -1.32 0.49
C ARG A 17 6.05 -0.74 1.17
N VAL A 18 4.96 -0.53 0.42
CA VAL A 18 3.67 0.12 0.75
C VAL A 18 3.20 0.00 2.22
N GLY A 19 3.70 -0.98 2.97
CA GLY A 19 3.70 -1.03 4.42
C GLY A 19 2.33 -1.45 4.92
N LEU A 20 1.57 -2.09 4.04
CA LEU A 20 0.31 -2.71 4.35
C LEU A 20 0.61 -3.94 5.19
N HIS A 21 -0.04 -4.01 6.34
CA HIS A 21 0.03 -5.20 7.17
C HIS A 21 -0.60 -6.38 6.43
N PRO A 22 -0.03 -7.60 6.46
CA PRO A 22 -0.57 -8.76 5.73
C PRO A 22 -2.06 -9.02 6.02
N LEU A 23 -2.50 -8.82 7.26
CA LEU A 23 -3.91 -8.94 7.62
C LEU A 23 -4.82 -7.94 6.90
N VAL A 24 -4.36 -6.71 6.66
CA VAL A 24 -5.13 -5.69 5.91
C VAL A 24 -5.29 -6.13 4.46
N VAL A 25 -4.26 -6.73 3.88
CA VAL A 25 -4.31 -7.26 2.51
C VAL A 25 -5.31 -8.41 2.41
N ILE A 26 -5.25 -9.37 3.34
CA ILE A 26 -6.20 -10.49 3.40
C ILE A 26 -7.63 -9.97 3.56
N PHE A 27 -7.85 -9.04 4.50
CA PHE A 27 -9.16 -8.44 4.73
C PHE A 27 -9.69 -7.71 3.49
N ALA A 28 -8.85 -6.92 2.83
CA ALA A 28 -9.21 -6.22 1.60
C ALA A 28 -9.55 -7.18 0.45
N LEU A 29 -8.83 -8.30 0.32
CA LEU A 29 -9.09 -9.31 -0.70
C LEU A 29 -10.43 -10.02 -0.46
N LEU A 30 -10.71 -10.41 0.80
CA LEU A 30 -11.95 -11.07 1.17
C LEU A 30 -13.15 -10.14 1.01
N SER A 31 -13.08 -8.93 1.59
CA SER A 31 -14.16 -7.93 1.48
C SER A 31 -14.36 -7.44 0.04
N GLY A 32 -13.27 -7.17 -0.69
CA GLY A 32 -13.35 -6.80 -2.10
C GLY A 32 -13.96 -7.92 -2.95
N GLY A 33 -13.54 -9.16 -2.73
CA GLY A 33 -14.08 -10.32 -3.44
C GLY A 33 -15.56 -10.56 -3.17
N GLU A 34 -16.02 -10.35 -1.94
CA GLU A 34 -17.44 -10.47 -1.60
C GLU A 34 -18.29 -9.34 -2.19
N LEU A 35 -17.79 -8.10 -2.17
CA LEU A 35 -18.54 -6.92 -2.64
C LEU A 35 -18.58 -6.77 -4.16
N PHE A 36 -17.48 -7.06 -4.86
CA PHE A 36 -17.32 -6.77 -6.30
C PHE A 36 -16.75 -7.97 -7.09
N GLY A 37 -16.68 -9.16 -6.50
CA GLY A 37 -16.20 -10.37 -7.18
C GLY A 37 -14.73 -10.25 -7.62
N ILE A 38 -14.45 -10.75 -8.83
CA ILE A 38 -13.09 -10.73 -9.41
C ILE A 38 -12.49 -9.32 -9.47
N TRP A 39 -13.32 -8.31 -9.75
CA TRP A 39 -12.87 -6.92 -9.83
C TRP A 39 -12.47 -6.37 -8.47
N GLY A 40 -13.19 -6.74 -7.42
CA GLY A 40 -12.84 -6.35 -6.06
C GLY A 40 -11.56 -7.01 -5.57
N ILE A 41 -11.31 -8.27 -5.93
CA ILE A 41 -10.04 -8.94 -5.64
C ILE A 41 -8.88 -8.26 -6.38
N LEU A 42 -9.06 -7.94 -7.67
CA LEU A 42 -8.03 -7.29 -8.49
C LEU A 42 -7.65 -5.92 -7.94
N LEU A 43 -8.63 -5.16 -7.46
CA LEU A 43 -8.44 -3.79 -6.97
C LEU A 43 -8.21 -3.70 -5.45
N ALA A 44 -8.36 -4.80 -4.70
CA ALA A 44 -8.28 -4.80 -3.23
C ALA A 44 -6.98 -4.19 -2.70
N VAL A 45 -5.84 -4.64 -3.21
CA VAL A 45 -4.51 -4.20 -2.75
C VAL A 45 -4.25 -2.72 -3.06
N PRO A 46 -4.41 -2.22 -4.30
CA PRO A 46 -4.19 -0.82 -4.60
C PRO A 46 -5.17 0.10 -3.85
N VAL A 47 -6.44 -0.30 -3.68
CA VAL A 47 -7.40 0.49 -2.89
C VAL A 47 -6.99 0.57 -1.42
N ALA A 48 -6.61 -0.56 -0.82
CA ALA A 48 -6.11 -0.59 0.57
C ALA A 48 -4.86 0.27 0.75
N ALA A 49 -3.96 0.29 -0.24
CA ALA A 49 -2.78 1.15 -0.24
C ALA A 49 -3.14 2.63 -0.23
N VAL A 50 -4.05 3.05 -1.12
CA VAL A 50 -4.51 4.44 -1.22
C VAL A 50 -5.21 4.87 0.08
N LEU A 51 -6.11 4.03 0.62
CA LEU A 51 -6.79 4.30 1.88
C LEU A 51 -5.80 4.50 3.03
N LYS A 52 -4.77 3.67 3.12
CA LYS A 52 -3.72 3.82 4.14
C LYS A 52 -3.03 5.18 4.03
N VAL A 53 -2.69 5.62 2.82
CA VAL A 53 -2.04 6.93 2.60
C VAL A 53 -2.98 8.07 2.97
N LEU A 54 -4.25 7.99 2.59
CA LEU A 54 -5.26 9.00 2.94
C LEU A 54 -5.48 9.09 4.45
N ILE A 55 -5.59 7.96 5.15
CA ILE A 55 -5.71 7.93 6.62
C ILE A 55 -4.47 8.53 7.26
N LYS A 56 -3.27 8.15 6.80
CA LYS A 56 -2.02 8.70 7.31
C LYS A 56 -1.98 10.22 7.12
N PHE A 57 -2.31 10.70 5.92
CA PHE A 57 -2.34 12.12 5.59
C PHE A 57 -3.34 12.89 6.46
N ALA A 58 -4.57 12.38 6.58
CA ALA A 58 -5.60 13.00 7.42
C ALA A 58 -5.19 13.01 8.90
N PHE A 59 -4.56 11.95 9.40
CA PHE A 59 -4.08 11.89 10.78
C PHE A 59 -3.01 12.94 11.06
N TYR A 60 -2.03 13.11 10.16
CA TYR A 60 -1.05 14.21 10.29
C TYR A 60 -1.74 15.58 10.27
N GLN A 61 -2.67 15.81 9.35
CA GLN A 61 -3.36 17.10 9.23
C GLN A 61 -4.27 17.44 10.43
N VAL A 62 -4.74 16.45 11.18
CA VAL A 62 -5.63 16.65 12.34
C VAL A 62 -4.85 16.74 13.66
N VAL A 63 -3.69 16.09 13.74
CA VAL A 63 -2.86 16.04 14.96
C VAL A 63 -1.85 17.19 15.03
N ASP A 64 -1.43 17.72 13.89
CA ASP A 64 -0.65 18.97 13.76
C ASP A 64 -1.57 20.19 13.58
#